data_AF-A0A2P5D4H4-F1
#
_entry.id   AF-A0A2P5D4H4-F1
#
_cell.length_a   1.000
_cell.length_b   1.000
_cell.length_c   1.000
_cell.angle_alpha   90.00
_cell.angle_beta   90.00
_cell.angle_gamma   90.00
#
_symmetry.space_group_name_H-M   'P 1'
#
loop_
_entity.id
_entity.type
_entity.pdbx_description
1 polymer ?
#
loop_
_entity_poly.entity_id
_entity_poly.type
_entity_poly.pdbx_seq_one_letter_code
_entity_poly.pdbx_strand_id
1 'polypeptide(L)'
;MPKAFDSTENWYSSIVESLKPPNITSSNDKNSLPSLIYTYDDALHGFSASLSQEGLGILEQTPGFVLAYRDTILKLDTTYTPEFLSLDSSSSILISAEYGEDVIFGVIDTSIWPESDSFRDEGIPRRKPTRWKGRCEGGEDFNSSMCNFRLIGATYYNKAVASIIAGNYVKNASYFGYALGTAKGMAFRARIAVYKVSWIGASSSSDFVAGVNQAIADGVDVISISLSNDDEELTRNVVLEASFSAMEKGLLVCVSGGNTSPDLGTVRNGIPWALTVGAGSISRWFAGTLTLGNGMTVVGWTLYPGEAPLKNLPLIYDS
;
A
#
# COMPACT_ATOMS: atom_id res chain seq x y z
N MET A 1 6.79 -13.49 -25.36
CA MET A 1 6.35 -12.69 -26.52
C MET A 1 6.85 -13.31 -27.83
N PRO A 2 6.02 -13.42 -28.88
CA PRO A 2 6.43 -13.86 -30.20
C PRO A 2 7.45 -12.89 -30.83
N LYS A 3 8.39 -13.40 -31.63
CA LYS A 3 9.41 -12.59 -32.33
C LYS A 3 8.84 -11.56 -33.32
N ALA A 4 7.54 -11.66 -33.65
CA ALA A 4 6.87 -10.78 -34.59
C ALA A 4 6.49 -9.40 -34.00
N PHE A 5 6.69 -9.18 -32.70
CA PHE A 5 6.34 -7.94 -32.03
C PHE A 5 7.58 -7.28 -31.42
N ASP A 6 7.61 -5.94 -31.46
CA ASP A 6 8.72 -5.13 -30.93
C ASP A 6 8.65 -4.93 -29.41
N SER A 7 7.46 -5.10 -28.80
CA SER A 7 7.23 -4.99 -27.36
C SER A 7 6.03 -5.85 -26.92
N THR A 8 6.02 -6.22 -25.64
CA THR A 8 4.92 -6.96 -25.00
C THR A 8 3.62 -6.15 -25.05
N GLU A 9 3.72 -4.82 -24.88
CA GLU A 9 2.61 -3.89 -25.06
C GLU A 9 2.00 -3.97 -26.46
N ASN A 10 2.83 -3.92 -27.52
CA ASN A 10 2.33 -4.04 -28.90
C ASN A 10 1.69 -5.40 -29.15
N TRP A 11 2.27 -6.46 -28.58
CA TRP A 11 1.70 -7.81 -28.68
C TRP A 11 0.34 -7.90 -27.99
N TYR A 12 0.22 -7.48 -26.73
CA TYR A 12 -1.04 -7.53 -25.98
C TYR A 12 -2.10 -6.59 -26.55
N SER A 13 -1.71 -5.40 -27.00
CA SER A 13 -2.60 -4.47 -27.71
C SER A 13 -3.19 -5.12 -28.96
N SER A 14 -2.36 -5.78 -29.78
CA SER A 14 -2.86 -6.47 -30.98
C SER A 14 -3.88 -7.57 -30.67
N ILE A 15 -3.70 -8.27 -29.54
CA ILE A 15 -4.67 -9.29 -29.08
C ILE A 15 -5.99 -8.62 -28.73
N VAL A 16 -5.98 -7.57 -27.90
CA VAL A 16 -7.21 -6.87 -27.48
C VAL A 16 -7.91 -6.22 -28.69
N GLU A 17 -7.16 -5.68 -29.65
CA GLU A 17 -7.72 -5.12 -30.87
C GLU A 17 -8.41 -6.17 -31.75
N SER A 18 -7.89 -7.40 -31.80
CA SER A 18 -8.49 -8.49 -32.56
C SER A 18 -9.87 -8.92 -32.03
N LEU A 19 -10.18 -8.58 -30.78
CA LEU A 19 -11.46 -8.89 -30.13
C LEU A 19 -12.56 -7.86 -30.46
N LYS A 20 -12.24 -6.76 -31.16
CA LYS A 20 -13.22 -5.72 -31.49
C LYS A 20 -14.22 -6.23 -32.55
N PRO A 21 -15.53 -6.04 -32.36
CA PRO A 21 -16.53 -6.50 -33.31
C PRO A 21 -16.43 -5.76 -34.65
N PRO A 22 -16.68 -6.44 -35.79
CA PRO A 22 -16.44 -5.89 -37.14
C PRO A 22 -17.41 -4.78 -37.58
N ASN A 23 -18.54 -4.57 -36.88
CA ASN A 23 -19.55 -3.56 -37.23
C ASN A 23 -19.89 -2.65 -36.02
N ILE A 24 -19.20 -1.52 -35.90
CA ILE A 24 -19.51 -0.48 -34.90
C ILE A 24 -20.59 0.43 -35.50
N THR A 25 -21.87 0.19 -35.19
CA THR A 25 -22.99 0.92 -35.81
C THR A 25 -23.64 1.99 -34.92
N SER A 26 -23.18 2.23 -33.69
CA SER A 26 -23.73 3.30 -32.86
C SER A 26 -22.71 3.95 -31.91
N SER A 27 -22.90 5.25 -31.61
CA SER A 27 -22.07 6.00 -30.66
C SER A 27 -22.21 5.55 -29.20
N ASN A 28 -23.22 4.73 -28.88
CA ASN A 28 -23.46 4.21 -27.53
C ASN A 28 -22.65 2.94 -27.22
N ASP A 29 -22.06 2.29 -28.23
CA ASP A 29 -21.23 1.07 -28.07
C ASP A 29 -19.76 1.35 -27.71
N LYS A 30 -19.34 2.62 -27.64
CA LYS A 30 -17.93 2.95 -27.34
C LYS A 30 -17.46 2.51 -25.95
N ASN A 31 -18.38 2.41 -24.98
CA ASN A 31 -18.06 1.99 -23.61
C ASN A 31 -18.01 0.46 -23.43
N SER A 32 -18.41 -0.33 -24.44
CA SER A 32 -18.36 -1.80 -24.41
C SER A 32 -17.26 -2.38 -25.30
N LEU A 33 -16.46 -1.53 -25.96
CA LEU A 33 -15.35 -1.97 -26.79
C LEU A 33 -14.21 -2.53 -25.93
N PRO A 34 -13.59 -3.66 -26.35
CA PRO A 34 -12.36 -4.15 -25.76
C PRO A 34 -11.30 -3.06 -25.66
N SER A 35 -10.76 -2.86 -24.45
CA SER A 35 -9.69 -1.91 -24.20
C SER A 35 -8.62 -2.50 -23.29
N LEU A 36 -7.37 -2.28 -23.66
CA LEU A 36 -6.22 -2.61 -22.83
C LEU A 36 -6.09 -1.56 -21.73
N ILE A 37 -5.91 -1.99 -20.49
CA ILE A 37 -5.81 -1.12 -19.32
C ILE A 37 -4.32 -1.02 -18.91
N TYR A 38 -3.71 -2.15 -18.55
CA TYR A 38 -2.29 -2.23 -18.19
C TYR A 38 -1.61 -3.41 -18.85
N THR A 39 -0.29 -3.31 -18.98
CA THR A 39 0.59 -4.42 -19.33
C THR A 39 1.59 -4.62 -18.22
N TYR A 40 1.89 -5.87 -17.91
CA TYR A 40 2.79 -6.27 -16.84
C TYR A 40 3.92 -7.08 -17.45
N ASP A 41 5.15 -6.70 -17.12
CA ASP A 41 6.36 -7.38 -17.57
C ASP A 41 7.21 -7.90 -16.40
N ASP A 42 7.09 -7.24 -15.25
CA ASP A 42 7.93 -7.45 -14.07
C ASP A 42 7.19 -8.13 -12.92
N ALA A 43 5.93 -7.75 -12.63
CA ALA A 43 5.13 -8.36 -11.57
C ALA A 43 4.34 -9.59 -12.03
N LEU A 44 3.98 -9.64 -13.31
CA LEU A 44 3.33 -10.76 -13.99
C LEU A 44 3.74 -10.72 -15.46
N HIS A 45 3.55 -11.82 -16.20
CA HIS A 45 3.57 -11.80 -17.67
C HIS A 45 2.15 -11.80 -18.20
N GLY A 46 1.58 -10.62 -18.40
CA GLY A 46 0.19 -10.50 -18.82
C GLY A 46 -0.29 -9.07 -18.94
N PHE A 47 -1.62 -8.91 -19.00
CA PHE A 47 -2.27 -7.62 -19.13
C PHE A 47 -3.64 -7.61 -18.46
N SER A 48 -4.13 -6.42 -18.11
CA SER A 48 -5.53 -6.18 -17.75
C SER A 48 -6.27 -5.52 -18.90
N ALA A 49 -7.52 -5.92 -19.11
CA ALA A 49 -8.35 -5.37 -20.17
C ALA A 49 -9.82 -5.35 -19.75
N SER A 50 -10.55 -4.36 -20.24
CA SER A 50 -12.02 -4.36 -20.21
C SER A 50 -12.51 -5.20 -21.39
N LEU A 51 -13.21 -6.30 -21.12
CA LEU A 51 -13.67 -7.26 -22.14
C LEU A 51 -15.12 -7.69 -21.87
N SER A 52 -15.84 -8.05 -22.93
CA SER A 52 -17.10 -8.78 -22.82
C SER A 52 -16.87 -10.25 -22.49
N GLN A 53 -17.88 -10.95 -21.98
CA GLN A 53 -17.78 -12.40 -21.72
C GLN A 53 -17.49 -13.20 -23.00
N GLU A 54 -18.01 -12.75 -24.14
CA GLU A 54 -17.72 -13.34 -25.45
C GLU A 54 -16.26 -13.10 -25.86
N GLY A 55 -15.76 -11.87 -25.68
CA GLY A 55 -14.36 -11.54 -25.93
C GLY A 55 -13.40 -12.37 -25.08
N LEU A 56 -13.75 -12.62 -23.81
CA LEU A 56 -13.01 -13.53 -22.94
C LEU A 56 -13.02 -14.97 -23.47
N GLY A 57 -14.17 -15.49 -23.92
CA GLY A 57 -14.26 -16.85 -24.48
C GLY A 57 -13.46 -17.04 -25.77
N ILE A 58 -13.25 -15.98 -26.56
CA ILE A 58 -12.34 -15.98 -27.72
C ILE A 58 -10.88 -15.97 -27.23
N LEU A 59 -10.56 -15.13 -26.24
CA LEU A 59 -9.22 -15.02 -25.68
C LEU A 59 -8.73 -16.34 -25.08
N GLU A 60 -9.60 -17.07 -24.38
CA GLU A 60 -9.34 -18.39 -23.79
C GLU A 60 -8.89 -19.45 -24.82
N GLN A 61 -9.29 -19.28 -26.09
CA GLN A 61 -8.92 -20.17 -27.18
C GLN A 61 -7.62 -19.77 -27.89
N THR A 62 -7.03 -18.64 -27.51
CA THR A 62 -5.84 -18.11 -28.16
C THR A 62 -4.59 -18.89 -27.70
N PRO A 63 -3.70 -19.30 -28.61
CA PRO A 63 -2.46 -19.98 -28.24
C PRO A 63 -1.62 -19.15 -27.25
N GLY A 64 -1.26 -19.75 -26.12
CA GLY A 64 -0.50 -19.07 -25.06
C GLY A 64 -1.37 -18.45 -23.97
N PHE A 65 -2.70 -18.54 -24.06
CA PHE A 65 -3.58 -18.27 -22.93
C PHE A 65 -3.32 -19.28 -21.81
N VAL A 66 -3.21 -18.79 -20.57
CA VAL A 66 -2.95 -19.61 -19.38
C VAL A 66 -4.13 -19.54 -18.42
N LEU A 67 -4.50 -18.32 -18.02
CA LEU A 67 -5.58 -18.06 -17.08
C LEU A 67 -6.08 -16.61 -17.25
N ALA A 68 -7.34 -16.39 -16.91
CA ALA A 68 -7.88 -15.06 -16.65
C ALA A 68 -8.84 -15.13 -15.46
N TYR A 69 -8.87 -14.06 -14.67
CA TYR A 69 -9.83 -13.86 -13.59
C TYR A 69 -10.39 -12.44 -13.68
N ARG A 70 -11.58 -12.25 -13.12
CA ARG A 70 -12.22 -10.94 -13.07
C ARG A 70 -11.42 -10.05 -12.12
N ASP A 71 -11.34 -8.75 -12.44
CA ASP A 71 -10.77 -7.76 -11.55
C ASP A 71 -11.56 -7.71 -10.22
N THR A 72 -10.85 -7.78 -9.10
CA THR A 72 -11.40 -7.90 -7.74
C THR A 72 -10.93 -6.76 -6.86
N ILE A 73 -11.61 -6.54 -5.74
CA ILE A 73 -11.30 -5.44 -4.82
C ILE A 73 -10.37 -5.95 -3.72
N LEU A 74 -9.23 -5.29 -3.51
CA LEU A 74 -8.37 -5.50 -2.34
C LEU A 74 -8.84 -4.63 -1.16
N LYS A 75 -8.62 -5.15 0.05
CA LYS A 75 -8.94 -4.48 1.32
C LYS A 75 -7.69 -4.01 2.04
N LEU A 76 -7.81 -2.89 2.73
CA LEU A 76 -6.74 -2.28 3.52
C LEU A 76 -6.61 -2.92 4.89
N ASP A 77 -5.38 -3.22 5.29
CA ASP A 77 -5.07 -3.90 6.55
C ASP A 77 -4.35 -3.04 7.60
N THR A 78 -4.27 -1.72 7.37
CA THR A 78 -3.35 -0.81 8.08
C THR A 78 -3.67 -0.65 9.57
N THR A 79 -2.64 -0.70 10.44
CA THR A 79 -2.69 -0.31 11.85
C THR A 79 -1.45 0.52 12.26
N TYR A 80 -1.51 1.20 13.41
CA TYR A 80 -0.59 2.27 13.85
C TYR A 80 0.48 1.81 14.85
N THR A 81 1.79 2.08 14.66
CA THR A 81 2.79 2.59 15.67
C THR A 81 4.21 2.72 15.11
N PRO A 82 5.16 3.46 15.75
CA PRO A 82 6.21 2.79 16.54
C PRO A 82 6.74 3.56 17.78
N GLU A 83 7.04 2.82 18.85
CA GLU A 83 7.86 3.20 20.04
C GLU A 83 8.13 1.96 20.93
N PHE A 84 7.26 0.95 20.82
CA PHE A 84 7.28 -0.29 21.60
C PHE A 84 8.50 -1.20 21.37
N LEU A 85 9.18 -1.12 20.22
CA LEU A 85 10.26 -2.04 19.85
C LEU A 85 11.64 -1.69 20.44
N SER A 86 11.72 -0.75 21.39
CA SER A 86 12.99 -0.31 22.03
C SER A 86 14.09 0.14 21.04
N LEU A 87 13.69 0.58 19.85
CA LEU A 87 14.60 1.11 18.82
C LEU A 87 14.81 2.62 19.03
N ASP A 88 15.80 2.97 19.85
CA ASP A 88 16.26 4.35 19.98
C ASP A 88 17.37 4.70 18.98
N SER A 89 17.72 5.98 18.85
CA SER A 89 18.77 6.43 17.91
C SER A 89 20.17 5.88 18.22
N SER A 90 20.36 5.32 19.41
CA SER A 90 21.58 4.66 19.89
C SER A 90 21.56 3.15 19.70
N SER A 91 20.49 2.57 19.14
CA SER A 91 20.40 1.15 18.84
C SER A 91 21.53 0.71 17.92
N SER A 92 22.28 -0.32 18.35
CA SER A 92 23.42 -0.88 17.61
C SER A 92 23.02 -1.39 16.22
N ILE A 93 21.79 -1.90 16.07
CA ILE A 93 21.25 -2.36 14.79
C ILE A 93 21.02 -1.19 13.84
N LEU A 94 20.45 -0.08 14.34
CA LEU A 94 20.20 1.09 13.51
C LEU A 94 21.50 1.80 13.10
N ILE A 95 22.49 1.87 13.99
CA ILE A 95 23.82 2.39 13.66
C ILE A 95 24.50 1.52 12.61
N SER A 96 24.47 0.19 12.77
CA SER A 96 25.13 -0.76 11.85
C SER A 96 24.48 -0.78 10.46
N ALA A 97 23.18 -0.51 10.38
CA ALA A 97 22.44 -0.40 9.13
C ALA A 97 22.46 1.02 8.54
N GLU A 98 23.25 1.94 9.10
CA GLU A 98 23.28 3.37 8.71
C GLU A 98 21.86 3.99 8.66
N TYR A 99 20.98 3.53 9.55
CA TYR A 99 19.57 3.92 9.62
C TYR A 99 18.77 3.71 8.31
N GLY A 100 19.30 2.91 7.38
CA GLY A 100 18.72 2.59 6.08
C GLY A 100 19.00 3.62 4.98
N GLU A 101 20.01 4.48 5.11
CA GLU A 101 20.25 5.64 4.22
C GLU A 101 20.32 5.33 2.71
N ASP A 102 20.80 4.14 2.32
CA ASP A 102 20.87 3.68 0.92
C ASP A 102 19.78 2.64 0.57
N VAL A 103 18.75 2.50 1.41
CA VAL A 103 17.61 1.61 1.20
C VAL A 103 16.41 2.41 0.70
N ILE A 104 15.68 1.83 -0.27
CA ILE A 104 14.46 2.37 -0.87
C ILE A 104 13.32 1.41 -0.56
N PHE A 105 12.34 1.88 0.22
CA PHE A 105 11.09 1.17 0.47
C PHE A 105 10.06 1.54 -0.59
N GLY A 106 9.55 0.55 -1.31
CA GLY A 106 8.35 0.65 -2.13
C GLY A 106 7.11 0.40 -1.27
N VAL A 107 6.18 1.35 -1.24
CA VAL A 107 4.94 1.26 -0.45
C VAL A 107 3.76 1.17 -1.40
N ILE A 108 3.08 0.02 -1.41
CA ILE A 108 1.88 -0.26 -2.21
C ILE A 108 0.66 -0.06 -1.30
N ASP A 109 -0.01 1.09 -1.41
CA ASP A 109 -0.98 1.52 -0.40
C ASP A 109 -1.99 2.55 -0.97
N THR A 110 -2.79 3.16 -0.09
CA THR A 110 -3.76 4.21 -0.43
C THR A 110 -3.17 5.53 -0.80
N SER A 111 -1.86 5.76 -0.57
CA SER A 111 -0.96 6.87 -1.01
C SER A 111 -0.03 7.50 0.07
N ILE A 112 0.08 8.84 0.15
CA ILE A 112 1.00 9.61 1.01
C ILE A 112 0.48 11.04 1.19
N TRP A 113 0.88 11.71 2.29
CA TRP A 113 0.66 13.14 2.53
C TRP A 113 2.03 13.84 2.54
N PRO A 114 2.55 14.29 1.39
CA PRO A 114 3.94 14.71 1.23
C PRO A 114 4.33 15.93 2.08
N GLU A 115 3.38 16.81 2.41
CA GLU A 115 3.61 17.99 3.25
C GLU A 115 3.78 17.65 4.74
N SER A 116 3.61 16.38 5.10
CA SER A 116 3.77 15.94 6.48
C SER A 116 5.22 16.13 6.88
N ASP A 117 5.44 16.60 8.11
CA ASP A 117 6.78 16.73 8.67
C ASP A 117 7.56 15.40 8.65
N SER A 118 6.85 14.26 8.64
CA SER A 118 7.42 12.92 8.49
C SER A 118 8.14 12.70 7.16
N PHE A 119 7.88 13.50 6.12
CA PHE A 119 8.51 13.32 4.81
C PHE A 119 9.45 14.46 4.43
N ARG A 120 9.82 15.33 5.40
CA ARG A 120 10.90 16.29 5.21
C ARG A 120 12.24 15.56 5.02
N ASP A 121 13.11 16.13 4.21
CA ASP A 121 14.39 15.53 3.84
C ASP A 121 15.60 16.09 4.60
N GLU A 122 15.35 16.77 5.73
CA GLU A 122 16.40 17.18 6.64
C GLU A 122 17.19 15.97 7.15
N GLY A 123 18.52 16.04 7.05
CA GLY A 123 19.42 14.95 7.44
C GLY A 123 19.52 13.79 6.44
N ILE A 124 18.85 13.88 5.28
CA ILE A 124 18.93 12.89 4.18
C ILE A 124 19.97 13.35 3.14
N PRO A 125 20.81 12.45 2.59
CA PRO A 125 21.75 12.81 1.53
C PRO A 125 21.08 13.46 0.32
N ARG A 126 21.64 14.59 -0.14
CA ARG A 126 21.17 15.38 -1.28
C ARG A 126 21.47 14.76 -2.66
N ARG A 127 21.56 13.43 -2.74
CA ARG A 127 21.74 12.65 -3.97
C ARG A 127 20.80 11.47 -3.96
N LYS A 128 20.14 11.13 -5.07
CA LYS A 128 19.39 9.85 -5.19
C LYS A 128 20.35 8.69 -5.48
N PRO A 129 20.07 7.45 -5.06
CA PRO A 129 20.92 6.31 -5.40
C PRO A 129 20.95 6.15 -6.91
N THR A 130 22.11 5.89 -7.51
CA THR A 130 22.26 5.85 -8.98
C THR A 130 21.47 4.73 -9.64
N ARG A 131 21.13 3.69 -8.86
CA ARG A 131 20.27 2.56 -9.28
C ARG A 131 18.78 2.90 -9.33
N TRP A 132 18.35 4.00 -8.70
CA TRP A 132 16.94 4.39 -8.66
C TRP A 132 16.46 4.86 -10.04
N LYS A 133 15.42 4.22 -10.57
CA LYS A 133 14.87 4.52 -11.91
C LYS A 133 13.50 5.18 -11.88
N GLY A 134 12.83 5.16 -10.73
CA GLY A 134 11.50 5.72 -10.61
C GLY A 134 11.45 7.24 -10.67
N ARG A 135 10.25 7.76 -10.86
CA ARG A 135 9.98 9.17 -11.07
C ARG A 135 8.91 9.68 -10.11
N CYS A 136 8.80 11.00 -10.05
CA CYS A 136 7.72 11.65 -9.34
C CYS A 136 6.72 12.14 -10.38
N GLU A 137 5.59 11.45 -10.48
CA GLU A 137 4.51 11.82 -11.38
C GLU A 137 3.55 12.77 -10.66
N GLY A 138 3.20 13.87 -11.33
CA GLY A 138 2.19 14.81 -10.85
C GLY A 138 0.79 14.27 -11.11
N GLY A 139 -0.14 14.50 -10.18
CA GLY A 139 -1.52 14.02 -10.25
C GLY A 139 -2.51 15.03 -9.66
N GLU A 140 -3.75 14.59 -9.42
CA GLU A 140 -4.75 15.39 -8.70
C GLU A 140 -4.22 15.76 -7.31
N ASP A 141 -4.21 17.06 -7.01
CA ASP A 141 -3.66 17.65 -5.77
C ASP A 141 -2.20 17.29 -5.44
N PHE A 142 -1.40 16.89 -6.44
CA PHE A 142 0.03 16.63 -6.25
C PHE A 142 0.88 17.08 -7.43
N ASN A 143 1.90 17.89 -7.15
CA ASN A 143 2.90 18.30 -8.13
C ASN A 143 4.16 17.44 -7.99
N SER A 144 4.79 17.04 -9.10
CA SER A 144 6.08 16.31 -9.11
C SER A 144 7.18 17.00 -8.28
N SER A 145 7.09 18.32 -8.09
CA SER A 145 7.97 19.09 -7.20
C SER A 145 7.81 18.79 -5.71
N MET A 146 6.77 18.05 -5.30
CA MET A 146 6.52 17.65 -3.92
C MET A 146 7.35 16.43 -3.50
N CYS A 147 7.92 15.68 -4.45
CA CYS A 147 9.00 14.74 -4.14
C CYS A 147 10.28 15.50 -3.75
N ASN A 148 11.05 14.90 -2.86
CA ASN A 148 12.28 15.47 -2.33
C ASN A 148 13.34 14.35 -2.19
N PHE A 149 14.36 14.51 -1.33
CA PHE A 149 15.37 13.45 -1.15
C PHE A 149 14.92 12.31 -0.23
N ARG A 150 13.81 12.49 0.50
CA ARG A 150 13.11 11.48 1.32
C ARG A 150 12.08 10.71 0.49
N LEU A 151 11.09 11.42 -0.05
CA LEU A 151 10.10 10.90 -0.98
C LEU A 151 10.67 11.03 -2.40
N ILE A 152 11.30 9.96 -2.90
CA ILE A 152 12.09 10.03 -4.13
C ILE A 152 11.31 9.68 -5.40
N GLY A 153 10.18 9.00 -5.24
CA GLY A 153 9.28 8.61 -6.31
C GLY A 153 7.86 8.49 -5.81
N ALA A 154 6.92 8.84 -6.67
CA ALA A 154 5.51 8.71 -6.35
C ALA A 154 4.66 8.73 -7.61
N THR A 155 3.69 7.82 -7.65
CA THR A 155 2.83 7.57 -8.81
C THR A 155 1.37 7.53 -8.30
N TYR A 156 0.75 8.73 -8.27
CA TYR A 156 -0.65 9.14 -7.95
C TYR A 156 -1.17 8.97 -6.48
N TYR A 157 -2.11 9.80 -5.95
CA TYR A 157 -2.18 10.17 -4.48
C TYR A 157 -3.52 10.18 -3.68
N ASN A 158 -3.43 10.18 -2.33
CA ASN A 158 -4.31 10.47 -1.15
C ASN A 158 -4.06 9.58 0.12
N LYS A 159 -3.19 10.04 1.06
CA LYS A 159 -2.86 9.54 2.44
C LYS A 159 -2.55 8.03 2.68
N ALA A 160 -1.38 7.69 3.26
CA ALA A 160 -1.11 6.32 3.79
C ALA A 160 0.03 6.13 4.83
N VAL A 161 0.40 4.85 5.03
CA VAL A 161 1.24 4.21 6.09
C VAL A 161 2.75 4.47 5.96
N ALA A 162 3.20 5.12 4.89
CA ALA A 162 4.62 5.38 4.60
C ALA A 162 5.41 5.98 5.79
N SER A 163 4.75 6.77 6.66
CA SER A 163 5.37 7.39 7.84
C SER A 163 5.78 6.38 8.94
N ILE A 164 5.14 5.22 9.02
CA ILE A 164 5.49 4.16 9.99
C ILE A 164 6.80 3.47 9.57
N ILE A 165 6.95 3.19 8.29
CA ILE A 165 8.13 2.53 7.73
C ILE A 165 9.32 3.49 7.80
N ALA A 166 9.11 4.71 7.30
CA ALA A 166 10.18 5.64 7.03
C ALA A 166 9.67 7.09 7.18
N GLY A 167 9.01 7.43 8.30
CA GLY A 167 8.87 8.82 8.72
C GLY A 167 10.17 9.38 9.28
N ASN A 168 10.50 10.63 8.96
CA ASN A 168 11.56 11.40 9.59
C ASN A 168 11.16 11.80 11.02
N TYR A 169 12.10 12.36 11.80
CA TYR A 169 11.83 12.82 13.16
C TYR A 169 10.87 14.02 13.17
N VAL A 170 9.75 13.89 13.89
CA VAL A 170 8.77 14.96 14.11
C VAL A 170 8.58 15.17 15.61
N LYS A 171 9.14 16.26 16.13
CA LYS A 171 9.03 16.60 17.56
C LYS A 171 7.62 17.09 17.89
N ASN A 172 7.17 16.81 19.11
CA ASN A 172 5.88 17.23 19.65
C ASN A 172 4.68 16.75 18.81
N ALA A 173 4.81 15.60 18.14
CA ALA A 173 3.70 14.96 17.46
C ALA A 173 2.71 14.41 18.50
N SER A 174 1.41 14.57 18.25
CA SER A 174 0.34 14.01 19.08
C SER A 174 -0.91 13.78 18.23
N TYR A 175 -1.80 12.91 18.72
CA TYR A 175 -3.16 12.79 18.23
C TYR A 175 -4.08 13.54 19.19
N PHE A 176 -4.39 14.81 18.90
CA PHE A 176 -5.22 15.68 19.76
C PHE A 176 -4.78 15.69 21.24
N GLY A 177 -3.46 15.74 21.48
CA GLY A 177 -2.87 15.71 22.83
C GLY A 177 -2.53 14.31 23.36
N TYR A 178 -3.11 13.25 22.80
CA TYR A 178 -2.72 11.88 23.10
C TYR A 178 -1.39 11.50 22.43
N ALA A 179 -0.63 10.61 23.06
CA ALA A 179 0.66 10.11 22.56
C ALA A 179 1.66 11.23 22.21
N LEU A 180 1.70 12.31 23.00
CA LEU A 180 2.66 13.39 22.82
C LEU A 180 4.10 12.87 22.90
N GLY A 181 4.86 13.06 21.82
CA GLY A 181 6.23 12.58 21.75
C GLY A 181 6.96 13.00 20.48
N THR A 182 8.03 12.29 20.15
CA THR A 182 8.71 12.44 18.86
C THR A 182 8.32 11.28 17.95
N ALA A 183 7.53 11.54 16.92
CA ALA A 183 7.19 10.53 15.93
C ALA A 183 8.39 10.31 14.98
N LYS A 184 8.67 9.06 14.63
CA LYS A 184 9.69 8.65 13.65
C LYS A 184 9.33 7.27 13.11
N GLY A 185 9.72 6.97 11.87
CA GLY A 185 9.58 5.64 11.30
C GLY A 185 10.67 4.67 11.76
N MET A 186 10.49 3.39 11.44
CA MET A 186 11.44 2.32 11.76
C MET A 186 12.80 2.51 11.08
N ALA A 187 12.80 2.91 9.81
CA ALA A 187 13.98 3.25 9.01
C ALA A 187 13.97 4.74 8.66
N PHE A 188 14.17 5.59 9.68
CA PHE A 188 13.99 7.04 9.56
C PHE A 188 15.03 7.77 8.70
N ARG A 189 16.03 7.09 8.10
CA ARG A 189 16.86 7.66 7.01
C ARG A 189 16.63 7.02 5.64
N ALA A 190 15.85 5.94 5.57
CA ALA A 190 15.54 5.29 4.30
C ALA A 190 14.68 6.16 3.39
N ARG A 191 14.76 5.90 2.10
CA ARG A 191 13.97 6.59 1.08
C ARG A 191 12.67 5.86 0.87
N ILE A 192 11.65 6.59 0.45
CA ILE A 192 10.34 6.04 0.14
C ILE A 192 10.00 6.31 -1.32
N ALA A 193 9.48 5.26 -1.97
CA ALA A 193 8.72 5.35 -3.20
C ALA A 193 7.30 4.86 -2.93
N VAL A 194 6.29 5.65 -3.32
CA VAL A 194 4.89 5.32 -3.07
C VAL A 194 4.17 5.02 -4.37
N TYR A 195 3.46 3.90 -4.41
CA TYR A 195 2.66 3.48 -5.55
C TYR A 195 1.23 3.37 -5.05
N LYS A 196 0.38 4.33 -5.44
CA LYS A 196 -1.02 4.27 -5.09
C LYS A 196 -1.73 3.28 -5.99
N VAL A 197 -2.41 2.36 -5.34
CA VAL A 197 -3.22 1.34 -6.02
C VAL A 197 -4.65 1.28 -5.47
N SER A 198 -4.99 2.18 -4.54
CA SER A 198 -6.27 2.23 -3.85
C SER A 198 -6.91 3.61 -3.95
N TRP A 199 -8.20 3.65 -4.28
CA TRP A 199 -8.99 4.87 -4.48
C TRP A 199 -10.18 4.92 -3.52
N ILE A 200 -10.84 6.09 -3.41
CA ILE A 200 -12.05 6.23 -2.60
C ILE A 200 -13.10 5.22 -3.11
N GLY A 201 -13.32 4.15 -2.35
CA GLY A 201 -14.32 3.12 -2.63
C GLY A 201 -13.76 1.72 -2.93
N ALA A 202 -12.54 1.57 -3.46
CA ALA A 202 -11.92 0.26 -3.75
C ALA A 202 -10.46 0.37 -4.23
N SER A 203 -9.67 -0.70 -4.07
CA SER A 203 -8.42 -0.95 -4.81
C SER A 203 -8.67 -2.09 -5.79
N SER A 204 -8.45 -1.90 -7.09
CA SER A 204 -8.59 -3.01 -8.05
C SER A 204 -7.34 -3.91 -8.03
N SER A 205 -7.50 -5.19 -8.37
CA SER A 205 -6.38 -6.12 -8.49
C SER A 205 -5.46 -5.71 -9.66
N SER A 206 -6.03 -5.12 -10.71
CA SER A 206 -5.28 -4.54 -11.83
C SER A 206 -4.36 -3.38 -11.41
N ASP A 207 -4.86 -2.40 -10.66
CA ASP A 207 -4.05 -1.27 -10.15
C ASP A 207 -2.96 -1.77 -9.21
N PHE A 208 -3.27 -2.77 -8.37
CA PHE A 208 -2.32 -3.37 -7.45
C PHE A 208 -1.13 -3.99 -8.18
N VAL A 209 -1.39 -4.85 -9.17
CA VAL A 209 -0.32 -5.49 -9.95
C VAL A 209 0.50 -4.43 -10.69
N ALA A 210 -0.14 -3.39 -11.25
CA ALA A 210 0.57 -2.28 -11.89
C ALA A 210 1.52 -1.57 -10.90
N GLY A 211 1.08 -1.34 -9.66
CA GLY A 211 1.91 -0.73 -8.62
C GLY A 211 3.11 -1.59 -8.23
N VAL A 212 2.92 -2.90 -8.04
CA VAL A 212 4.04 -3.83 -7.78
C VAL A 212 4.99 -3.90 -8.97
N ASN A 213 4.46 -3.95 -10.19
CA ASN A 213 5.24 -3.97 -11.44
C ASN A 213 6.17 -2.76 -11.51
N GLN A 214 5.60 -1.57 -11.28
CA GLN A 214 6.37 -0.33 -11.29
C GLN A 214 7.41 -0.30 -10.16
N ALA A 215 7.08 -0.79 -8.96
CA ALA A 215 8.00 -0.85 -7.85
C ALA A 215 9.24 -1.70 -8.14
N ILE A 216 9.03 -2.85 -8.76
CA ILE A 216 10.10 -3.73 -9.23
C ILE A 216 10.96 -3.02 -10.29
N ALA A 217 10.32 -2.44 -11.31
CA ALA A 217 11.00 -1.77 -12.41
C ALA A 217 11.86 -0.58 -11.94
N ASP A 218 11.35 0.16 -10.95
CA ASP A 218 11.99 1.34 -10.37
C ASP A 218 13.22 1.00 -9.50
N GLY A 219 13.37 -0.26 -9.11
CA GLY A 219 14.50 -0.78 -8.35
C GLY A 219 14.43 -0.50 -6.86
N VAL A 220 13.24 -0.66 -6.25
CA VAL A 220 13.10 -0.65 -4.78
C VAL A 220 13.84 -1.84 -4.16
N ASP A 221 14.14 -1.80 -2.86
CA ASP A 221 14.86 -2.88 -2.16
C ASP A 221 13.91 -3.76 -1.33
N VAL A 222 12.84 -3.15 -0.81
CA VAL A 222 11.80 -3.82 0.00
C VAL A 222 10.44 -3.30 -0.41
N ILE A 223 9.46 -4.20 -0.58
CA ILE A 223 8.08 -3.85 -0.88
C ILE A 223 7.22 -4.06 0.36
N SER A 224 6.48 -3.04 0.77
CA SER A 224 5.49 -3.11 1.85
C SER A 224 4.09 -3.05 1.28
N ILE A 225 3.27 -4.06 1.60
CA ILE A 225 1.91 -4.22 1.12
C ILE A 225 0.98 -4.34 2.33
N SER A 226 0.09 -3.38 2.52
CA SER A 226 -0.94 -3.43 3.57
C SER A 226 -2.32 -3.65 2.97
N LEU A 227 -2.39 -4.61 2.04
CA LEU A 227 -3.57 -4.97 1.27
C LEU A 227 -3.75 -6.50 1.26
N SER A 228 -4.99 -6.96 1.22
CA SER A 228 -5.33 -8.38 1.05
C SER A 228 -6.53 -8.59 0.13
N ASN A 229 -6.58 -9.75 -0.53
CA ASN A 229 -7.77 -10.21 -1.27
C ASN A 229 -8.84 -10.71 -0.29
N ASP A 230 -10.11 -10.51 -0.62
CA ASP A 230 -11.21 -11.27 -0.01
C ASP A 230 -11.11 -12.76 -0.39
N ASP A 231 -11.55 -13.65 0.52
CA ASP A 231 -11.43 -15.13 0.50
C ASP A 231 -11.36 -15.76 -0.91
N GLU A 232 -10.17 -15.77 -1.50
CA GLU A 232 -9.91 -16.40 -2.79
C GLU A 232 -8.89 -17.52 -2.65
N GLU A 233 -9.12 -18.57 -3.44
CA GLU A 233 -8.23 -19.70 -3.62
C GLU A 233 -6.79 -19.20 -3.88
N LEU A 234 -5.77 -19.87 -3.33
CA LEU A 234 -4.35 -19.48 -3.47
C LEU A 234 -3.92 -19.22 -4.93
N THR A 235 -4.60 -19.87 -5.89
CA THR A 235 -4.39 -19.76 -7.34
C THR A 235 -4.92 -18.47 -7.97
N ARG A 236 -5.67 -17.64 -7.23
CA ARG A 236 -6.24 -16.36 -7.70
C ARG A 236 -5.82 -15.17 -6.85
N ASN A 237 -4.85 -15.36 -5.97
CA ASN A 237 -4.37 -14.31 -5.08
C ASN A 237 -3.30 -13.46 -5.78
N VAL A 238 -3.67 -12.25 -6.22
CA VAL A 238 -2.75 -11.34 -6.92
C VAL A 238 -1.58 -10.88 -6.05
N VAL A 239 -1.74 -10.82 -4.73
CA VAL A 239 -0.65 -10.53 -3.79
C VAL A 239 0.36 -11.66 -3.80
N LEU A 240 -0.09 -12.92 -3.86
CA LEU A 240 0.76 -14.10 -3.98
C LEU A 240 1.54 -14.08 -5.30
N GLU A 241 0.87 -13.86 -6.43
CA GLU A 241 1.52 -13.87 -7.75
C GLU A 241 2.54 -12.73 -7.88
N ALA A 242 2.14 -11.48 -7.58
CA ALA A 242 3.02 -10.33 -7.71
C ALA A 242 4.19 -10.36 -6.71
N SER A 243 3.98 -10.90 -5.50
CA SER A 243 5.07 -11.09 -4.53
C SER A 243 6.06 -12.17 -4.94
N PHE A 244 5.62 -13.19 -5.68
CA PHE A 244 6.51 -14.22 -6.21
C PHE A 244 7.51 -13.61 -7.20
N SER A 245 7.02 -12.82 -8.16
CA SER A 245 7.90 -12.16 -9.14
C SER A 245 8.84 -11.13 -8.50
N ALA A 246 8.40 -10.43 -7.44
CA ALA A 246 9.30 -9.59 -6.64
C ALA A 246 10.41 -10.41 -5.96
N MET A 247 10.05 -11.56 -5.38
CA MET A 247 11.02 -12.47 -4.73
C MET A 247 12.02 -13.05 -5.73
N GLU A 248 11.58 -13.45 -6.94
CA GLU A 248 12.48 -13.94 -7.99
C GLU A 248 13.53 -12.90 -8.40
N LYS A 249 13.22 -11.62 -8.23
CA LYS A 249 14.13 -10.49 -8.49
C LYS A 249 14.93 -10.06 -7.24
N GLY A 250 14.82 -10.81 -6.15
CA GLY A 250 15.57 -10.61 -4.91
C GLY A 250 15.00 -9.55 -3.98
N LEU A 251 13.75 -9.11 -4.18
CA LEU A 251 13.10 -8.14 -3.30
C LEU A 251 12.38 -8.85 -2.15
N LEU A 252 12.59 -8.37 -0.92
CA LEU A 252 11.78 -8.79 0.22
C LEU A 252 10.40 -8.14 0.14
N VAL A 253 9.34 -8.95 0.29
CA VAL A 253 7.96 -8.47 0.35
C VAL A 253 7.40 -8.67 1.75
N CYS A 254 6.91 -7.60 2.35
CA CYS A 254 6.22 -7.61 3.64
C CYS A 254 4.72 -7.43 3.41
N VAL A 255 3.90 -8.34 3.96
CA VAL A 255 2.45 -8.37 3.79
C VAL A 255 1.76 -8.41 5.16
N SER A 256 0.58 -7.79 5.28
CA SER A 256 -0.29 -7.92 6.45
C SER A 256 -0.92 -9.31 6.55
N GLY A 257 -1.08 -9.82 7.78
CA GLY A 257 -1.82 -11.07 8.04
C GLY A 257 -3.34 -10.96 7.85
N GLY A 258 -3.89 -9.75 7.70
CA GLY A 258 -5.33 -9.48 7.61
C GLY A 258 -5.99 -9.18 8.96
N ASN A 259 -7.18 -8.58 8.91
CA ASN A 259 -7.93 -8.11 10.09
C ASN A 259 -9.20 -8.92 10.43
N THR A 260 -9.29 -10.16 9.93
CA THR A 260 -10.49 -11.02 10.08
C THR A 260 -10.43 -12.00 11.27
N SER A 261 -9.56 -11.71 12.25
CA SER A 261 -9.48 -12.40 13.56
C SER A 261 -10.84 -12.33 14.31
N PRO A 262 -11.15 -13.26 15.24
CA PRO A 262 -10.22 -14.13 15.98
C PRO A 262 -10.24 -15.63 15.63
N ASP A 263 -11.04 -16.04 14.65
CA ASP A 263 -11.17 -17.46 14.32
C ASP A 263 -9.87 -18.05 13.74
N LEU A 264 -9.64 -19.34 14.00
CA LEU A 264 -8.51 -20.07 13.42
C LEU A 264 -8.61 -20.09 11.89
N GLY A 265 -7.47 -19.97 11.20
CA GLY A 265 -7.42 -20.02 9.73
C GLY A 265 -7.86 -18.73 9.02
N THR A 266 -7.89 -17.59 9.72
CA THR A 266 -8.31 -16.29 9.17
C THR A 266 -7.18 -15.43 8.60
N VAL A 267 -5.94 -15.95 8.56
CA VAL A 267 -4.79 -15.27 7.95
C VAL A 267 -5.01 -15.14 6.45
N ARG A 268 -4.96 -13.91 5.93
CA ARG A 268 -5.26 -13.58 4.54
C ARG A 268 -4.06 -13.79 3.60
N ASN A 269 -2.88 -13.33 4.00
CA ASN A 269 -1.66 -13.43 3.19
C ASN A 269 -0.69 -14.49 3.74
N GLY A 270 -1.10 -15.76 3.75
CA GLY A 270 -0.26 -16.89 4.14
C GLY A 270 0.76 -17.30 3.07
N ILE A 271 1.62 -16.37 2.63
CA ILE A 271 2.48 -16.53 1.46
C ILE A 271 3.89 -17.01 1.90
N PRO A 272 4.36 -18.20 1.46
CA PRO A 272 5.61 -18.78 1.96
C PRO A 272 6.88 -17.95 1.73
N TRP A 273 6.89 -17.13 0.67
CA TRP A 273 8.02 -16.29 0.28
C TRP A 273 7.89 -14.82 0.69
N ALA A 274 6.82 -14.46 1.41
CA ALA A 274 6.63 -13.12 1.95
C ALA A 274 6.76 -13.14 3.48
N LEU A 275 7.15 -12.01 4.06
CA LEU A 275 7.07 -11.81 5.50
C LEU A 275 5.64 -11.41 5.87
N THR A 276 4.85 -12.39 6.35
CA THR A 276 3.49 -12.15 6.85
C THR A 276 3.53 -11.58 8.27
N VAL A 277 2.96 -10.39 8.46
CA VAL A 277 3.04 -9.63 9.71
C VAL A 277 1.68 -9.59 10.40
N GLY A 278 1.62 -10.07 11.64
CA GLY A 278 0.45 -9.92 12.52
C GLY A 278 0.48 -8.61 13.31
N ALA A 279 -0.68 -8.14 13.74
CA ALA A 279 -0.80 -6.98 14.61
C ALA A 279 -0.74 -7.40 16.09
N GLY A 280 0.13 -6.75 16.86
CA GLY A 280 0.23 -6.91 18.32
C GLY A 280 -0.14 -5.63 19.05
N SER A 281 -0.69 -5.76 20.27
CA SER A 281 -0.88 -4.60 21.14
C SER A 281 0.45 -4.16 21.75
N ILE A 282 0.50 -2.89 22.14
CA ILE A 282 1.64 -2.30 22.85
C ILE A 282 1.22 -1.91 24.27
N SER A 283 2.17 -1.60 25.15
CA SER A 283 1.89 -1.22 26.55
C SER A 283 1.16 0.12 26.71
N ARG A 284 1.03 0.91 25.64
CA ARG A 284 0.29 2.17 25.63
C ARG A 284 -1.20 1.94 25.39
N TRP A 285 -2.01 2.56 26.23
CA TRP A 285 -3.46 2.66 26.05
C TRP A 285 -3.92 4.09 26.38
N PHE A 286 -5.04 4.51 25.82
CA PHE A 286 -5.56 5.87 25.96
C PHE A 286 -6.71 5.89 26.96
N ALA A 287 -6.55 6.73 27.99
CA ALA A 287 -7.36 6.68 29.18
C ALA A 287 -8.24 7.92 29.36
N GLY A 288 -9.42 7.71 29.96
CA GLY A 288 -10.30 8.75 30.47
C GLY A 288 -10.68 8.42 31.91
N THR A 289 -10.53 9.37 32.81
CA THR A 289 -10.82 9.17 34.24
C THR A 289 -12.26 9.59 34.54
N LEU A 290 -13.11 8.62 34.89
CA LEU A 290 -14.47 8.85 35.38
C LEU A 290 -14.45 8.94 36.90
N THR A 291 -14.86 10.09 37.45
CA THR A 291 -15.08 10.26 38.90
C THR A 291 -16.57 10.34 39.16
N LEU A 292 -17.09 9.40 39.96
CA LEU A 292 -18.50 9.34 40.35
C LEU A 292 -18.78 10.30 41.51
N GLY A 293 -20.05 10.69 41.68
CA GLY A 293 -20.48 11.61 42.74
C GLY A 293 -20.22 11.10 44.18
N ASN A 294 -20.00 9.79 44.35
CA ASN A 294 -19.62 9.17 45.63
C ASN A 294 -18.09 9.15 45.87
N GLY A 295 -17.30 9.80 45.01
CA GLY A 295 -15.83 9.86 45.09
C GLY A 295 -15.11 8.66 44.48
N MET A 296 -15.82 7.63 44.01
CA MET A 296 -15.18 6.51 43.31
C MET A 296 -14.60 6.97 41.97
N THR A 297 -13.39 6.52 41.68
CA THR A 297 -12.69 6.83 40.43
C THR A 297 -12.45 5.56 39.62
N VAL A 298 -12.76 5.60 38.32
CA VAL A 298 -12.53 4.52 37.37
C VAL A 298 -11.74 5.07 36.19
N VAL A 299 -10.67 4.38 35.81
CA VAL A 299 -9.92 4.72 34.60
C VAL A 299 -10.44 3.85 33.45
N GLY A 300 -11.20 4.48 32.55
CA GLY A 300 -11.75 3.86 31.35
C GLY A 300 -10.92 4.19 30.11
N TRP A 301 -11.41 3.77 28.94
CA TRP A 301 -10.73 3.94 27.65
C TRP A 301 -11.41 5.05 26.85
N THR A 302 -10.65 5.95 26.24
CA THR A 302 -11.20 6.99 25.37
C THR A 302 -10.16 7.54 24.39
N LEU A 303 -10.64 8.00 23.24
CA LEU A 303 -9.88 8.71 22.20
C LEU A 303 -10.60 10.01 21.79
N TYR A 304 -11.46 10.56 22.67
CA TYR A 304 -12.22 11.77 22.37
C TYR A 304 -11.27 12.94 22.04
N PRO A 305 -11.31 13.52 20.83
CA PRO A 305 -10.25 14.39 20.31
C PRO A 305 -10.35 15.85 20.78
N GLY A 306 -10.91 16.12 21.96
CA GLY A 306 -11.11 17.47 22.47
C GLY A 306 -11.21 17.55 23.98
N GLU A 307 -11.24 18.78 24.51
CA GLU A 307 -11.56 19.00 25.92
C GLU A 307 -13.09 18.97 26.10
N ALA A 308 -13.61 17.84 26.59
CA ALA A 308 -15.01 17.76 26.99
C ALA A 308 -15.15 18.33 28.41
N PRO A 309 -15.87 19.45 28.64
CA PRO A 309 -16.11 19.98 29.98
C PRO A 309 -17.20 19.16 30.71
N LEU A 310 -17.06 17.83 30.74
CA LEU A 310 -17.96 16.93 31.44
C LEU A 310 -17.65 17.03 32.94
N LYS A 311 -18.39 17.89 33.64
CA LYS A 311 -18.27 18.06 35.09
C LYS A 311 -19.65 17.90 35.74
N ASN A 312 -19.73 17.01 36.73
CA ASN A 312 -20.89 16.83 37.61
C ASN A 312 -22.23 16.65 36.85
N LEU A 313 -22.21 15.87 35.77
CA LEU A 313 -23.41 15.55 35.03
C LEU A 313 -24.19 14.40 35.70
N PRO A 314 -25.53 14.40 35.66
CA PRO A 314 -26.32 13.27 36.14
C PRO A 314 -25.96 11.99 35.39
N LEU A 315 -25.63 10.94 36.15
CA LEU A 315 -25.50 9.59 35.59
C LEU A 315 -26.87 8.92 35.68
N ILE A 316 -27.47 8.64 34.53
CA ILE A 316 -28.77 7.97 34.43
C ILE A 316 -28.52 6.54 33.95
N TYR A 317 -29.06 5.56 34.68
CA TYR A 317 -29.10 4.17 34.28
C TYR A 317 -30.57 3.74 34.35
N ASP A 318 -31.16 3.41 33.21
CA ASP A 318 -32.52 2.89 33.12
C ASP A 318 -32.43 1.36 32.97
N SER A 319 -33.13 0.64 33.85
CA SER A 319 -32.99 -0.82 34.03
C SER A 319 -34.14 -1.60 33.42
#